data_AF-A0A148KLR4-F1
#
_entry.id   AF-A0A148KLR4-F1
#
_cell.length_a   1.000
_cell.length_b   1.000
_cell.length_c   1.000
_cell.angle_alpha   90.00
_cell.angle_beta   90.00
_cell.angle_gamma   90.00
#
_symmetry.space_group_name_H-M   'P 1'
#
loop_
_entity.id
_entity.type
_entity.pdbx_description
1 polymer ?
#
loop_
_entity_poly.entity_id
_entity_poly.type
_entity_poly.pdbx_seq_one_letter_code
_entity_poly.pdbx_strand_id
1 'polypeptide(L)'
;MLKPLSLQLGTTLVELMISMAIGFASLTAMASLVGHGIGLNTQLLAKSRLDEELNGIVELLINDIKRAGFDGNTSSIVSDPNTLVSPFAGSVVIANHPAESANSCLLFAYDRNKNGLLDTVNTNENYGYRLKDKAIEIRLDGLGCSINGWHDLSDPQVVKVTKLEFKLHNQQSGSVKAKRIELIVEAELKSNSAISKRVHTSFMIKNYG
;
A
#
# COMPACT_ATOMS: atom_id res chain seq x y z
N MET A 1 23.32 77.96 26.10
CA MET A 1 22.54 76.71 26.16
C MET A 1 23.49 75.58 26.51
N LEU A 2 23.52 75.13 27.76
CA LEU A 2 24.35 74.01 28.22
C LEU A 2 23.51 72.73 28.18
N LYS A 3 23.99 71.73 27.47
CA LYS A 3 23.36 70.40 27.33
C LYS A 3 23.63 69.62 28.63
N PRO A 4 22.62 69.06 29.32
CA PRO A 4 22.87 68.27 30.51
C PRO A 4 23.68 67.02 30.14
N LEU A 5 24.77 66.75 30.88
CA LEU A 5 25.49 65.49 30.78
C LEU A 5 24.63 64.39 31.41
N SER A 6 24.31 63.35 30.63
CA SER A 6 23.73 62.13 31.16
C SER A 6 24.77 61.40 32.00
N LEU A 7 24.51 61.21 33.31
CA LEU A 7 25.29 60.25 34.10
C LEU A 7 25.05 58.84 33.55
N GLN A 8 26.10 58.19 33.06
CA GLN A 8 26.08 56.75 32.82
C GLN A 8 26.14 56.02 34.17
N LEU A 9 25.03 55.41 34.58
CA LEU A 9 25.07 54.39 35.61
C LEU A 9 25.59 53.09 34.98
N GLY A 10 26.76 52.62 35.42
CA GLY A 10 27.30 51.34 35.00
C GLY A 10 26.51 50.17 35.59
N THR A 11 26.32 49.10 34.82
CA THR A 11 25.69 47.86 35.30
C THR A 11 26.62 47.13 36.27
N THR A 12 26.06 46.51 37.31
CA THR A 12 26.87 45.73 38.25
C THR A 12 27.29 44.39 37.63
N LEU A 13 28.42 43.82 38.09
CA LEU A 13 28.89 42.51 37.62
C LEU A 13 27.82 41.42 37.80
N VAL A 14 27.08 41.46 38.92
CA VAL A 14 26.01 40.51 39.24
C VAL A 14 24.85 40.62 38.27
N GLU A 15 24.47 41.84 37.87
CA GLU A 15 23.40 42.09 36.89
C GLU A 15 23.76 41.55 35.50
N LEU A 16 25.03 41.65 35.11
CA LEU A 16 25.56 41.05 33.89
C LEU A 16 25.53 39.51 33.96
N MET A 17 25.89 38.93 35.11
CA MET A 17 25.82 37.48 35.32
C MET A 17 24.39 36.94 35.28
N ILE A 18 23.43 37.64 35.90
CA ILE A 18 22.01 37.28 35.87
C ILE A 18 21.48 37.34 34.43
N SER A 19 21.80 38.40 33.70
CA SER A 19 21.37 38.57 32.30
C SER A 19 21.91 37.46 31.40
N MET A 20 23.19 37.09 31.57
CA MET A 20 23.81 36.00 30.82
C MET A 20 23.19 34.64 31.17
N ALA A 21 22.90 34.39 32.45
CA ALA A 21 22.27 33.15 32.89
C ALA A 21 20.88 32.97 32.28
N ILE A 22 20.05 34.02 32.29
CA ILE A 22 18.71 33.99 31.68
C ILE A 22 18.81 33.82 30.16
N GLY A 23 19.75 34.51 29.49
CA GLY A 23 19.98 34.38 28.06
C GLY A 23 20.39 32.95 27.66
N PHE A 24 21.31 32.34 28.40
CA PHE A 24 21.74 30.96 28.15
C PHE A 24 20.62 29.95 28.40
N ALA A 25 19.85 30.13 29.48
CA ALA A 25 18.68 29.30 29.77
C ALA A 25 17.64 29.36 28.65
N SER A 26 17.34 30.56 28.14
CA SER A 26 16.42 30.77 27.02
C SER A 26 16.90 30.09 25.73
N LEU A 27 18.18 30.26 25.37
CA LEU A 27 18.78 29.62 24.19
C LEU A 27 18.72 28.10 24.28
N THR A 28 18.98 27.53 25.47
CA THR A 28 18.92 26.09 25.69
C THR A 28 17.49 25.56 25.54
N ALA A 29 16.51 26.28 26.09
CA ALA A 29 15.09 25.93 25.94
C ALA A 29 14.67 25.93 24.47
N MET A 30 15.03 26.97 23.71
CA MET A 30 14.74 27.06 22.28
C MET A 30 15.43 25.94 21.48
N ALA A 31 16.70 25.67 21.75
CA ALA A 31 17.45 24.60 21.08
C ALA A 31 16.82 23.22 21.33
N SER A 32 16.35 22.96 22.55
CA SER A 32 15.62 21.73 22.89
C SER A 32 14.32 21.61 22.09
N LEU A 33 13.52 22.67 22.02
CA LEU A 33 12.26 22.67 21.26
C LEU A 33 12.50 22.40 19.76
N VAL A 34 13.51 23.02 19.16
CA VAL A 34 13.87 22.79 17.75
C VAL A 34 14.34 21.35 17.55
N GLY A 35 15.18 20.82 18.45
CA GLY A 35 15.66 19.44 18.38
C GLY A 35 14.51 18.42 18.41
N HIS A 36 13.55 18.61 19.31
CA HIS A 36 12.34 17.78 19.37
C HIS A 36 11.48 17.94 18.10
N GLY A 37 11.32 19.17 17.61
CA GLY A 37 10.57 19.44 16.37
C GLY A 37 11.15 18.73 15.14
N ILE A 38 12.47 18.69 15.00
CA ILE A 38 13.14 17.95 13.92
C ILE A 38 12.83 16.45 14.00
N GLY A 39 12.92 15.85 15.19
CA GLY A 39 12.61 14.43 15.39
C GLY A 39 11.16 14.07 15.05
N LEU A 40 10.20 14.93 15.41
CA LEU A 40 8.80 14.74 15.05
C LEU A 40 8.55 14.89 13.55
N ASN A 41 9.18 15.88 12.92
CA ASN A 41 9.05 16.10 11.47
C ASN A 41 9.61 14.93 10.66
N THR A 42 10.74 14.35 11.05
CA THR A 42 11.29 13.18 10.34
C THR A 42 10.37 11.96 10.46
N GLN A 43 9.75 11.73 11.62
CA GLN A 43 8.77 10.68 11.80
C GLN A 43 7.50 10.92 10.98
N LEU A 44 6.98 12.14 10.94
CA LEU A 44 5.83 12.52 10.11
C LEU A 44 6.10 12.29 8.63
N LEU A 45 7.27 12.71 8.13
CA LEU A 45 7.69 12.48 6.74
C LEU A 45 7.81 10.99 6.43
N ALA A 46 8.44 10.21 7.31
CA ALA A 46 8.58 8.76 7.14
C ALA A 46 7.22 8.06 7.09
N LYS A 47 6.28 8.46 7.95
CA LYS A 47 4.90 7.97 7.94
C LYS A 47 4.16 8.35 6.65
N SER A 48 4.30 9.60 6.18
CA SER A 48 3.66 10.05 4.95
C SER A 48 4.16 9.28 3.72
N ARG A 49 5.46 8.98 3.66
CA ARG A 49 6.04 8.17 2.58
C ARG A 49 5.52 6.74 2.59
N LEU A 50 5.49 6.09 3.76
CA LEU A 50 4.88 4.76 3.90
C LEU A 50 3.41 4.76 3.46
N ASP A 51 2.67 5.81 3.83
CA ASP A 51 1.27 5.97 3.42
C ASP A 51 1.12 6.11 1.90
N GLU A 52 1.98 6.90 1.25
CA GLU A 52 1.95 7.07 -0.21
C GLU A 52 2.33 5.77 -0.95
N GLU A 53 3.41 5.11 -0.55
CA GLU A 53 3.86 3.86 -1.15
C GLU A 53 2.81 2.74 -1.00
N LEU A 54 2.27 2.55 0.20
CA LEU A 54 1.32 1.46 0.45
C LEU A 54 -0.01 1.70 -0.28
N ASN A 55 -0.50 2.94 -0.31
CA ASN A 55 -1.71 3.26 -1.06
C ASN A 55 -1.50 3.10 -2.56
N GLY A 56 -0.33 3.48 -3.09
CA GLY A 56 0.02 3.28 -4.50
C GLY A 56 0.02 1.80 -4.89
N ILE A 57 0.61 0.93 -4.06
CA ILE A 57 0.58 -0.52 -4.25
C ILE A 57 -0.86 -1.03 -4.20
N VAL A 58 -1.65 -0.65 -3.19
CA VAL A 58 -3.04 -1.09 -3.06
C VAL A 58 -3.90 -0.66 -4.26
N GLU A 59 -3.73 0.57 -4.76
CA GLU A 59 -4.45 1.05 -5.93
C GLU A 59 -4.11 0.24 -7.19
N LEU A 60 -2.83 -0.08 -7.38
CA LEU A 60 -2.38 -0.96 -8.47
C LEU A 60 -3.02 -2.35 -8.38
N LEU A 61 -3.00 -2.97 -7.20
CA LEU A 61 -3.65 -4.26 -6.93
C LEU A 61 -5.15 -4.20 -7.28
N ILE A 62 -5.86 -3.17 -6.80
CA ILE A 62 -7.30 -3.00 -7.05
C ILE A 62 -7.57 -2.88 -8.54
N ASN A 63 -6.82 -2.04 -9.25
CA ASN A 63 -7.05 -1.78 -10.67
C ASN A 63 -6.80 -3.03 -11.53
N ASP A 64 -5.79 -3.83 -11.20
CA ASP A 64 -5.52 -5.07 -11.90
C ASP A 64 -6.56 -6.14 -11.58
N ILE A 65 -6.89 -6.35 -10.31
CA ILE A 65 -7.85 -7.38 -9.90
C ILE A 65 -9.26 -7.04 -10.41
N LYS A 66 -9.62 -5.75 -10.56
CA LYS A 66 -10.88 -5.34 -11.19
C LYS A 66 -11.04 -5.81 -12.63
N ARG A 67 -9.94 -6.10 -13.33
CA ARG A 67 -9.94 -6.62 -14.71
C ARG A 67 -10.17 -8.12 -14.77
N ALA A 68 -10.08 -8.83 -13.63
CA ALA A 68 -10.30 -10.26 -13.56
C ALA A 68 -11.63 -10.65 -14.20
N GLY A 69 -11.61 -11.71 -15.01
CA GLY A 69 -12.77 -12.24 -15.70
C GLY A 69 -13.15 -11.49 -16.99
N PHE A 70 -12.43 -10.45 -17.39
CA PHE A 70 -12.68 -9.78 -18.67
C PHE A 70 -12.38 -10.73 -19.84
N ASP A 71 -13.29 -10.75 -20.82
CA ASP A 71 -13.26 -11.60 -22.01
C ASP A 71 -13.56 -10.76 -23.26
N GLY A 72 -12.74 -10.85 -24.30
CA GLY A 72 -12.93 -10.16 -25.57
C GLY A 72 -14.25 -10.51 -26.28
N ASN A 73 -14.79 -11.70 -26.06
CA ASN A 73 -16.03 -12.21 -26.65
C ASN A 73 -17.29 -11.93 -25.81
N THR A 74 -17.21 -11.02 -24.82
CA THR A 74 -18.31 -10.68 -23.92
C THR A 74 -19.63 -10.38 -24.65
N SER A 75 -19.60 -9.69 -25.79
CA SER A 75 -20.82 -9.36 -26.57
C SER A 75 -21.55 -10.60 -27.10
N SER A 76 -20.81 -11.64 -27.49
CA SER A 76 -21.37 -12.91 -27.94
C SER A 76 -21.91 -13.74 -26.78
N ILE A 77 -21.25 -13.70 -25.63
CA ILE A 77 -21.68 -14.42 -24.40
C ILE A 77 -22.95 -13.82 -23.81
N VAL A 78 -23.10 -12.49 -23.82
CA VAL A 78 -24.33 -11.82 -23.37
C VAL A 78 -25.53 -12.17 -24.26
N SER A 79 -25.28 -12.54 -25.52
CA SER A 79 -26.32 -12.88 -26.50
C SER A 79 -26.82 -14.32 -26.36
N ASP A 80 -25.98 -15.26 -25.91
CA ASP A 80 -26.36 -16.65 -25.61
C ASP A 80 -25.62 -17.18 -24.36
N PRO A 81 -26.10 -16.83 -23.16
CA PRO A 81 -25.39 -17.13 -21.90
C PRO A 81 -25.44 -18.60 -21.47
N ASN A 82 -26.25 -19.43 -22.14
CA ASN A 82 -26.41 -20.86 -21.77
C ASN A 82 -25.47 -21.78 -22.56
N THR A 83 -24.92 -21.33 -23.69
CA THR A 83 -24.06 -22.14 -24.56
C THR A 83 -22.60 -21.71 -24.55
N LEU A 84 -22.31 -20.45 -24.20
CA LEU A 84 -20.97 -19.88 -24.18
C LEU A 84 -20.58 -19.47 -22.76
N VAL A 85 -19.78 -20.30 -22.08
CA VAL A 85 -19.16 -19.96 -20.79
C VAL A 85 -17.80 -19.34 -21.06
N SER A 86 -17.56 -18.13 -20.53
CA SER A 86 -16.24 -17.50 -20.64
C SER A 86 -15.17 -18.36 -19.94
N PRO A 87 -14.01 -18.63 -20.57
CA PRO A 87 -12.90 -19.32 -19.90
C PRO A 87 -12.29 -18.49 -18.77
N PHE A 88 -12.59 -17.19 -18.70
CA PHE A 88 -12.16 -16.29 -17.63
C PHE A 88 -13.20 -16.18 -16.51
N ALA A 89 -14.40 -16.74 -16.68
CA ALA A 89 -15.44 -16.71 -15.66
C ALA A 89 -14.97 -17.41 -14.38
N GLY A 90 -14.98 -16.69 -13.26
CA GLY A 90 -14.58 -17.25 -11.97
C GLY A 90 -13.09 -17.57 -11.83
N SER A 91 -12.23 -16.99 -12.66
CA SER A 91 -10.75 -17.17 -12.60
C SER A 91 -10.09 -16.71 -11.30
N VAL A 92 -10.81 -15.96 -10.45
CA VAL A 92 -10.29 -15.51 -9.16
C VAL A 92 -10.21 -16.66 -8.17
N VAL A 93 -8.99 -17.01 -7.77
CA VAL A 93 -8.68 -18.05 -6.79
C VAL A 93 -7.87 -17.43 -5.65
N ILE A 94 -8.31 -17.62 -4.42
CA ILE A 94 -7.58 -17.20 -3.21
C ILE A 94 -6.94 -18.44 -2.59
N ALA A 95 -5.66 -18.34 -2.27
CA ALA A 95 -4.85 -19.38 -1.65
C ALA A 95 -3.71 -18.75 -0.84
N ASN A 96 -2.62 -19.48 -0.63
CA ASN A 96 -1.41 -19.00 0.06
C ASN A 96 -0.16 -19.72 -0.44
N HIS A 97 1.00 -19.11 -0.21
CA HIS A 97 2.27 -19.82 -0.26
C HIS A 97 2.43 -20.68 1.02
N PRO A 98 3.06 -21.88 0.97
CA PRO A 98 3.15 -22.78 2.14
C PRO A 98 3.84 -22.18 3.37
N ALA A 99 4.74 -21.22 3.16
CA ALA A 99 5.46 -20.51 4.22
C ALA A 99 4.74 -19.26 4.75
N GLU A 100 3.54 -18.95 4.24
CA GLU A 100 2.85 -17.69 4.48
C GLU A 100 1.43 -17.90 4.99
N SER A 101 0.81 -16.84 5.52
CA SER A 101 -0.53 -16.90 6.10
C SER A 101 -1.59 -17.31 5.07
N ALA A 102 -2.68 -17.93 5.53
CA ALA A 102 -3.80 -18.26 4.67
C ALA A 102 -4.37 -17.01 3.97
N ASN A 103 -4.91 -17.19 2.76
CA ASN A 103 -5.52 -16.13 1.96
C ASN A 103 -4.58 -14.96 1.58
N SER A 104 -3.27 -15.19 1.61
CA SER A 104 -2.25 -14.19 1.27
C SER A 104 -1.83 -14.23 -0.20
N CYS A 105 -2.48 -15.05 -1.02
CA CYS A 105 -2.27 -15.12 -2.45
C CYS A 105 -3.60 -15.06 -3.19
N LEU A 106 -3.66 -14.25 -4.24
CA LEU A 106 -4.78 -14.13 -5.15
C LEU A 106 -4.29 -14.31 -6.58
N LEU A 107 -4.84 -15.31 -7.27
CA LEU A 107 -4.63 -15.57 -8.68
C LEU A 107 -5.89 -15.14 -9.44
N PHE A 108 -5.71 -14.62 -10.65
CA PHE A 108 -6.81 -14.21 -11.51
C PHE A 108 -6.36 -14.24 -12.97
N ALA A 109 -7.32 -14.29 -13.89
CA ALA A 109 -7.05 -14.22 -15.32
C ALA A 109 -7.96 -13.21 -16.00
N TYR A 110 -7.46 -12.60 -17.08
CA TYR A 110 -8.23 -11.74 -17.96
C TYR A 110 -7.67 -11.81 -19.38
N ASP A 111 -8.55 -11.67 -20.37
CA ASP A 111 -8.21 -11.68 -21.77
C ASP A 111 -7.47 -10.39 -22.16
N ARG A 112 -6.16 -10.48 -22.35
CA ARG A 112 -5.29 -9.34 -22.64
C ARG A 112 -5.31 -9.01 -24.13
N ASN A 113 -5.34 -10.03 -25.00
CA ASN A 113 -5.26 -9.87 -26.45
C ASN A 113 -6.64 -9.78 -27.13
N LYS A 114 -7.73 -10.02 -26.38
CA LYS A 114 -9.13 -9.98 -26.79
C LYS A 114 -9.53 -11.08 -27.77
N ASN A 115 -8.86 -12.24 -27.74
CA ASN A 115 -9.19 -13.38 -28.60
C ASN A 115 -10.29 -14.30 -28.00
N GLY A 116 -10.66 -14.09 -26.74
CA GLY A 116 -11.62 -14.87 -25.96
C GLY A 116 -11.18 -16.30 -25.65
N LEU A 117 -9.87 -16.57 -25.67
CA LEU A 117 -9.24 -17.83 -25.32
C LEU A 117 -8.27 -17.57 -24.17
N LEU A 118 -8.36 -18.39 -23.11
CA LEU A 118 -7.39 -18.30 -22.02
C LEU A 118 -6.04 -18.85 -22.48
N ASP A 119 -5.11 -17.95 -22.80
CA ASP A 119 -3.77 -18.33 -23.21
C ASP A 119 -2.93 -18.74 -21.98
N THR A 120 -2.30 -19.93 -22.06
CA THR A 120 -1.47 -20.49 -20.99
C THR A 120 -0.04 -20.82 -21.44
N VAL A 121 0.26 -20.64 -22.72
CA VAL A 121 1.55 -20.94 -23.35
C VAL A 121 1.93 -19.78 -24.28
N ASN A 122 3.17 -19.31 -24.20
CA ASN A 122 3.75 -18.20 -24.99
C ASN A 122 3.12 -16.80 -24.84
N THR A 123 1.94 -16.68 -24.21
CA THR A 123 1.30 -15.42 -23.78
C THR A 123 0.35 -15.69 -22.61
N ASN A 124 0.88 -16.08 -21.45
CA ASN A 124 0.02 -16.50 -20.35
C ASN A 124 -0.79 -15.34 -19.76
N GLU A 125 -2.09 -15.55 -19.64
CA GLU A 125 -3.05 -14.56 -19.16
C GLU A 125 -3.46 -14.79 -17.71
N ASN A 126 -2.69 -15.61 -16.99
CA ASN A 126 -2.82 -15.81 -15.57
C ASN A 126 -1.86 -14.89 -14.82
N TYR A 127 -2.45 -14.11 -13.92
CA TYR A 127 -1.81 -13.10 -13.10
C TYR A 127 -2.02 -13.42 -11.63
N GLY A 128 -1.26 -12.75 -10.77
CA GLY A 128 -1.51 -12.87 -9.34
C GLY A 128 -0.70 -11.93 -8.48
N TYR A 129 -1.11 -11.88 -7.23
CA TYR A 129 -0.45 -11.19 -6.14
C TYR A 129 -0.27 -12.17 -4.97
N ARG A 130 0.89 -12.15 -4.32
CA ARG A 130 1.08 -12.92 -3.08
C ARG A 130 1.95 -12.18 -2.09
N LEU A 131 1.83 -12.56 -0.82
CA LEU A 131 2.85 -12.26 0.19
C LEU A 131 3.91 -13.35 0.14
N LYS A 132 5.18 -12.95 0.20
CA LYS A 132 6.29 -13.85 0.49
C LYS A 132 7.47 -13.07 1.06
N ASP A 133 8.10 -13.59 2.11
CA ASP A 133 9.34 -13.03 2.67
C ASP A 133 9.22 -11.53 3.03
N LYS A 134 8.02 -11.13 3.51
CA LYS A 134 7.64 -9.74 3.85
C LYS A 134 7.54 -8.77 2.67
N ALA A 135 7.47 -9.27 1.44
CA ALA A 135 7.21 -8.51 0.24
C ALA A 135 5.87 -8.92 -0.39
N ILE A 136 5.16 -7.95 -0.97
CA ILE A 136 4.12 -8.22 -1.96
C ILE A 136 4.85 -8.52 -3.27
N GLU A 137 4.58 -9.68 -3.84
CA GLU A 137 5.07 -10.10 -5.14
C GLU A 137 3.94 -10.07 -6.17
N ILE A 138 4.30 -9.79 -7.43
CA ILE A 138 3.43 -9.85 -8.59
C ILE A 138 3.82 -11.02 -9.50
N ARG A 139 2.82 -11.62 -10.12
CA ARG A 139 2.97 -12.62 -11.18
C ARG A 139 2.33 -12.12 -12.47
N LEU A 140 3.09 -12.21 -13.56
CA LEU A 140 2.66 -11.79 -14.89
C LEU A 140 2.42 -12.95 -15.86
N ASP A 141 2.90 -14.15 -15.53
CA ASP A 141 2.80 -15.34 -16.37
C ASP A 141 2.71 -16.60 -15.49
N GLY A 142 1.49 -17.09 -15.24
CA GLY A 142 1.26 -18.46 -14.80
C GLY A 142 0.30 -18.63 -13.63
N LEU A 143 0.09 -19.90 -13.29
CA LEU A 143 -0.85 -20.33 -12.27
C LEU A 143 -0.13 -20.96 -11.09
N GLY A 144 -0.40 -20.46 -9.89
CA GLY A 144 0.01 -21.10 -8.65
C GLY A 144 0.75 -20.18 -7.68
N CYS A 145 0.33 -20.25 -6.42
CA CYS A 145 0.92 -19.45 -5.34
C CYS A 145 2.27 -20.00 -4.85
N SER A 146 2.53 -21.29 -5.05
CA SER A 146 3.71 -21.99 -4.52
C SER A 146 4.86 -22.13 -5.51
N ILE A 147 4.64 -21.78 -6.78
CA ILE A 147 5.64 -21.94 -7.83
C ILE A 147 6.54 -20.69 -7.94
N ASN A 148 7.63 -20.81 -8.70
CA ASN A 148 8.55 -19.72 -9.00
C ASN A 148 7.99 -18.80 -10.11
N GLY A 149 8.74 -17.75 -10.47
CA GLY A 149 8.35 -16.77 -11.49
C GLY A 149 7.55 -15.58 -10.94
N TRP A 150 7.77 -15.24 -9.68
CA TRP A 150 7.21 -14.06 -9.02
C TRP A 150 8.28 -12.98 -8.91
N HIS A 151 7.84 -11.73 -8.87
CA HIS A 151 8.72 -10.57 -8.76
C HIS A 151 8.26 -9.66 -7.63
N ASP A 152 9.21 -9.14 -6.86
CA ASP A 152 8.91 -8.19 -5.79
C ASP A 152 8.30 -6.91 -6.35
N LEU A 153 7.11 -6.56 -5.85
CA LEU A 153 6.44 -5.28 -6.08
C LEU A 153 6.78 -4.28 -4.96
N SER A 154 7.04 -4.77 -3.75
CA SER A 154 7.48 -3.98 -2.60
C SER A 154 8.88 -4.40 -2.15
N ASP A 155 9.69 -3.48 -1.66
CA ASP A 155 11.03 -3.79 -1.14
C ASP A 155 11.00 -4.05 0.40
N PRO A 156 11.25 -5.30 0.86
CA PRO A 156 11.26 -5.65 2.29
C PRO A 156 12.42 -5.02 3.08
N GLN A 157 13.42 -4.43 2.40
CA GLN A 157 14.49 -3.66 3.04
C GLN A 157 14.05 -2.24 3.42
N VAL A 158 12.97 -1.74 2.83
CA VAL A 158 12.39 -0.42 3.14
C VAL A 158 11.09 -0.57 3.93
N VAL A 159 10.15 -1.35 3.38
CA VAL A 159 8.81 -1.57 3.93
C VAL A 159 8.56 -3.07 4.04
N LYS A 160 8.32 -3.55 5.26
CA LYS A 160 7.94 -4.93 5.50
C LYS A 160 6.43 -5.06 5.49
N VAL A 161 5.91 -5.88 4.58
CA VAL A 161 4.50 -6.27 4.60
C VAL A 161 4.31 -7.39 5.61
N THR A 162 3.57 -7.09 6.67
CA THR A 162 3.31 -8.02 7.77
C THR A 162 2.04 -8.82 7.53
N LYS A 163 1.10 -8.27 6.75
CA LYS A 163 -0.13 -8.93 6.37
C LYS A 163 -0.57 -8.54 4.96
N LEU A 164 -0.91 -9.54 4.17
CA LEU A 164 -1.72 -9.41 2.96
C LEU A 164 -2.82 -10.46 3.08
N GLU A 165 -4.07 -10.04 3.01
CA GLU A 165 -5.22 -10.95 3.13
C GLU A 165 -6.29 -10.53 2.13
N PHE A 166 -6.73 -11.51 1.33
CA PHE A 166 -7.85 -11.37 0.41
C PHE A 166 -9.04 -12.18 0.93
N LYS A 167 -10.25 -11.64 0.83
CA LYS A 167 -11.48 -12.39 1.05
C LYS A 167 -12.43 -12.18 -0.11
N LEU A 168 -13.00 -13.28 -0.61
CA LEU A 168 -13.97 -13.26 -1.68
C LEU A 168 -15.37 -13.43 -1.09
N HIS A 169 -16.23 -12.44 -1.34
CA HIS A 169 -17.65 -12.48 -0.97
C HIS A 169 -18.47 -12.55 -2.25
N ASN A 170 -19.36 -13.54 -2.35
CA ASN A 170 -20.32 -13.61 -3.44
C ASN A 170 -21.51 -12.70 -3.11
N GLN A 171 -21.86 -11.78 -4.00
CA GLN A 171 -22.98 -10.86 -3.84
C GLN A 171 -23.97 -11.09 -4.99
N GLN A 172 -25.18 -11.52 -4.67
CA GLN A 172 -26.24 -11.70 -5.64
C GLN A 172 -27.29 -10.60 -5.48
N SER A 173 -27.59 -9.88 -6.56
CA SER A 173 -28.72 -8.94 -6.60
C SER A 173 -29.63 -9.33 -7.76
N GLY A 174 -30.73 -10.02 -7.44
CA GLY A 174 -31.62 -10.62 -8.45
C GLY A 174 -30.89 -11.66 -9.31
N SER A 175 -30.93 -11.47 -10.63
CA SER A 175 -30.24 -12.33 -11.61
C SER A 175 -28.76 -11.98 -11.83
N VAL A 176 -28.26 -10.88 -11.23
CA VAL A 176 -26.87 -10.44 -11.40
C VAL A 176 -26.00 -11.05 -10.29
N LYS A 177 -25.09 -11.93 -10.68
CA LYS A 177 -24.01 -12.44 -9.82
C LYS A 177 -22.86 -11.45 -9.86
N ALA A 178 -22.47 -10.92 -8.71
CA ALA A 178 -21.29 -10.09 -8.58
C ALA A 178 -20.38 -10.66 -7.48
N LYS A 179 -19.07 -10.40 -7.59
CA LYS A 179 -18.11 -10.81 -6.57
C LYS A 179 -17.48 -9.56 -5.96
N ARG A 180 -17.34 -9.55 -4.65
CA ARG A 180 -16.67 -8.50 -3.90
C ARG A 180 -15.39 -9.06 -3.30
N ILE A 181 -14.29 -8.36 -3.51
CA ILE A 181 -13.01 -8.69 -2.88
C ILE A 181 -12.79 -7.69 -1.76
N GLU A 182 -12.51 -8.20 -0.57
CA GLU A 182 -12.00 -7.45 0.56
C GLU A 182 -10.49 -7.66 0.63
N LEU A 183 -9.74 -6.56 0.71
CA LEU A 183 -8.29 -6.52 0.73
C LEU A 183 -7.83 -5.86 2.04
N ILE A 184 -6.99 -6.57 2.78
CA ILE A 184 -6.33 -6.05 3.98
C ILE A 184 -4.82 -6.12 3.75
N VAL A 185 -4.15 -4.99 3.86
CA VAL A 185 -2.69 -4.89 3.82
C VAL A 185 -2.19 -4.19 5.08
N GLU A 186 -1.22 -4.79 5.76
CA GLU A 186 -0.51 -4.19 6.89
C GLU A 186 0.98 -4.19 6.58
N ALA A 187 1.63 -3.05 6.81
CA ALA A 187 3.04 -2.88 6.58
C ALA A 187 3.67 -1.96 7.62
N GLU A 188 4.97 -2.12 7.84
CA GLU A 188 5.79 -1.34 8.76
C GLU A 188 7.13 -0.95 8.14
N LEU A 189 7.69 0.19 8.55
CA LEU A 189 9.03 0.56 8.12
C LEU A 189 10.08 -0.38 8.72
N LYS A 190 11.01 -0.84 7.90
CA LYS A 190 12.14 -1.66 8.35
C LYS A 190 12.99 -0.93 9.40
N SER A 191 13.17 0.38 9.23
CA SER A 191 13.98 1.23 10.11
C SER A 191 13.32 1.52 11.47
N ASN A 192 11.99 1.49 11.53
CA ASN A 192 11.22 1.74 12.75
C ASN A 192 9.83 1.09 12.66
N SER A 193 9.67 -0.06 13.31
CA SER A 193 8.40 -0.80 13.31
C SER A 193 7.26 -0.10 14.05
N ALA A 194 7.54 0.94 14.85
CA ALA A 194 6.49 1.77 15.43
C ALA A 194 5.74 2.58 14.37
N ILE A 195 6.37 2.83 13.22
CA ILE A 195 5.73 3.45 12.06
C ILE A 195 5.15 2.33 11.19
N SER A 196 3.84 2.16 11.29
CA SER A 196 3.09 1.16 10.54
C SER A 196 1.85 1.77 9.91
N LYS A 197 1.34 1.07 8.90
CA LYS A 197 0.12 1.41 8.19
C LYS A 197 -0.70 0.15 7.95
N ARG A 198 -2.01 0.31 8.09
CA ARG A 198 -3.03 -0.65 7.70
C ARG A 198 -3.94 -0.01 6.67
N VAL A 199 -4.17 -0.72 5.57
CA VAL A 199 -5.16 -0.39 4.55
C VAL A 199 -6.19 -1.52 4.52
N HIS A 200 -7.46 -1.15 4.62
CA HIS A 200 -8.58 -2.08 4.55
C HIS A 200 -9.61 -1.52 3.59
N THR A 201 -9.89 -2.24 2.52
CA THR A 201 -10.78 -1.78 1.45
C THR A 201 -11.54 -2.95 0.84
N SER A 202 -12.63 -2.65 0.14
CA SER A 202 -13.34 -3.65 -0.65
C SER A 202 -13.78 -3.07 -1.99
N PHE A 203 -13.76 -3.91 -3.03
CA PHE A 203 -14.14 -3.51 -4.38
C PHE A 203 -14.87 -4.66 -5.09
N MET A 204 -15.70 -4.29 -6.07
CA MET A 204 -16.44 -5.25 -6.88
C MET A 204 -15.61 -5.63 -8.11
N ILE A 205 -15.67 -6.91 -8.48
CA ILE A 205 -15.20 -7.39 -9.78
C ILE A 205 -16.42 -7.76 -10.64
N LYS A 206 -16.33 -7.53 -11.95
CA LYS A 206 -17.40 -7.88 -12.88
C LYS A 206 -17.34 -9.37 -13.16
N ASN A 207 -18.43 -10.09 -12.89
CA ASN A 207 -18.55 -11.48 -13.30
C ASN A 207 -19.10 -11.50 -14.73
N TYR A 208 -18.25 -11.79 -15.72
CA TYR A 208 -18.68 -12.00 -17.10
C TYR A 208 -19.11 -13.46 -17.32
N GLY A 209 -20.08 -13.92 -16.52
CA GLY A 209 -20.65 -15.25 -16.57
C GLY A 209 -21.92 -15.37 -15.76
#